data_AF-A0A970BW08-F1
#
_entry.id   AF-A0A970BW08-F1
#
_cell.length_a   1.000
_cell.length_b   1.000
_cell.length_c   1.000
_cell.angle_alpha   90.00
_cell.angle_beta   90.00
_cell.angle_gamma   90.00
#
_symmetry.space_group_name_H-M   'P 1'
#
loop_
_entity.id
_entity.type
_entity.pdbx_description
1 polymer ?
#
loop_
_entity_poly.entity_id
_entity_poly.type
_entity_poly.pdbx_seq_one_letter_code
_entity_poly.pdbx_strand_id
1 'polypeptide(L)'
;MDLGLIDVVEWQTTVDLRTGRAVEAEHPLLDLGRRLAREYPYPGDLAGGGDRWVTDVAIAVDRAYRPGLMCLDYAGLYFPPMFGRRGLDEQEASVGATFREIDRLVAETGFQPVIVGLGELTPCCGQIDTSQLDGMPVAGGMSVRYCGLNRPSARDLSWLAAQPGVERILPIGEVRRELGGCGAFYDAAPEYIVAAREGWIFRGVNTGTRKIHALPAHDATIPVHGLQRPVGSLTEIAAGVLEMAQERRVALILVEAVGCATFPLHFEPVDNTRGWYHYAVGDAQYLAISTGRHFVEFPYPPGYRYELYDDEVKPYPFSGVFRELPEDAIGRRYQGRTAAVGARAVMTHGAFAADITMECFVRALYNHGVMAAIHVPEA
;
A
#
# COMPACT_ATOMS: atom_id res chain seq x y z
N MET A 1 -22.99 -3.99 0.67
CA MET A 1 -22.70 -3.65 -0.75
C MET A 1 -21.49 -2.72 -0.84
N ASP A 2 -20.59 -2.94 -1.80
CA ASP A 2 -19.44 -2.06 -2.06
C ASP A 2 -19.63 -1.33 -3.40
N LEU A 3 -19.61 0.00 -3.34
CA LEU A 3 -19.83 0.91 -4.48
C LEU A 3 -18.55 1.69 -4.78
N GLY A 4 -18.32 1.96 -6.07
CA GLY A 4 -17.20 2.76 -6.54
C GLY A 4 -17.74 3.95 -7.32
N LEU A 5 -17.31 5.14 -6.99
CA LEU A 5 -17.49 6.33 -7.82
C LEU A 5 -16.17 6.64 -8.49
N ILE A 6 -16.15 6.61 -9.81
CA ILE A 6 -15.00 7.03 -10.61
C ILE A 6 -15.29 8.42 -11.15
N ASP A 7 -14.46 9.40 -10.79
CA ASP A 7 -14.47 10.76 -11.30
C ASP A 7 -13.21 10.97 -12.14
N VAL A 8 -13.40 11.24 -13.43
CA VAL A 8 -12.31 11.54 -14.36
C VAL A 8 -12.23 13.02 -14.72
N VAL A 9 -12.72 13.90 -13.85
CA VAL A 9 -12.90 15.35 -14.04
C VAL A 9 -14.06 15.71 -14.97
N GLU A 10 -14.11 15.17 -16.20
CA GLU A 10 -15.19 15.54 -17.13
C GLU A 10 -16.52 14.83 -16.85
N TRP A 11 -16.48 13.64 -16.25
CA TRP A 11 -17.67 12.86 -15.94
C TRP A 11 -17.46 11.95 -14.73
N GLN A 12 -18.57 11.45 -14.19
CA GLN A 12 -18.60 10.51 -13.07
C GLN A 12 -19.42 9.27 -13.44
N THR A 13 -18.98 8.10 -12.97
CA THR A 13 -19.75 6.84 -13.07
C THR A 13 -19.76 6.15 -11.71
N THR A 14 -20.90 5.57 -11.35
CA THR A 14 -21.03 4.67 -10.21
C THR A 14 -20.96 3.22 -10.69
N VAL A 15 -20.17 2.41 -10.01
CA VAL A 15 -19.98 0.97 -10.28
C VAL A 15 -20.22 0.16 -9.02
N ASP A 16 -20.67 -1.08 -9.18
CA ASP A 16 -20.51 -2.12 -8.16
C ASP A 16 -19.03 -2.51 -8.14
N LEU A 17 -18.34 -2.31 -7.01
CA LEU A 17 -16.90 -2.57 -6.95
C LEU A 17 -16.58 -4.04 -7.17
N ARG A 18 -17.43 -4.96 -6.70
CA ARG A 18 -17.20 -6.41 -6.80
C ARG A 18 -17.29 -6.90 -8.24
N THR A 19 -18.23 -6.38 -9.03
CA THR A 19 -18.45 -6.83 -10.42
C THR A 19 -17.83 -5.91 -11.48
N GLY A 20 -17.49 -4.68 -11.09
CA GLY A 20 -17.02 -3.62 -11.98
C GLY A 20 -18.08 -3.04 -12.92
N ARG A 21 -19.35 -3.47 -12.81
CA ARG A 21 -20.42 -3.01 -13.70
C ARG A 21 -20.99 -1.68 -13.21
N ALA A 22 -21.37 -0.83 -14.16
CA ALA A 22 -22.08 0.40 -13.84
C ALA A 22 -23.42 0.08 -13.15
N VAL A 23 -23.75 0.87 -12.13
CA VAL A 23 -25.00 0.72 -11.36
C VAL A 23 -25.57 2.08 -11.02
N GLU A 24 -26.91 2.13 -10.95
CA GLU A 24 -27.63 3.26 -10.36
C GLU A 24 -27.82 2.98 -8.87
N ALA A 25 -27.26 3.84 -8.02
CA ALA A 25 -27.36 3.74 -6.58
C ALA A 25 -27.49 5.13 -5.96
N GLU A 26 -28.25 5.20 -4.86
CA GLU A 26 -28.43 6.41 -4.06
C GLU A 26 -27.98 6.13 -2.63
N HIS A 27 -27.03 6.91 -2.14
CA HIS A 27 -26.57 6.82 -0.76
C HIS A 27 -25.92 8.14 -0.34
N PRO A 28 -26.09 8.64 0.90
CA PRO A 28 -25.50 9.91 1.33
C PRO A 28 -23.98 9.97 1.19
N LEU A 29 -23.28 8.84 1.39
CA LEU A 29 -21.82 8.77 1.16
C LEU A 29 -21.43 8.86 -0.31
N LEU A 30 -22.30 8.41 -1.22
CA LEU A 30 -22.08 8.54 -2.66
C LEU A 30 -22.21 9.99 -3.10
N ASP A 31 -23.20 10.71 -2.58
CA ASP A 31 -23.35 12.15 -2.84
C ASP A 31 -22.21 12.97 -2.24
N LEU A 32 -21.74 12.58 -1.05
CA LEU A 32 -20.53 13.14 -0.46
C LEU A 32 -19.31 12.91 -1.37
N GLY A 33 -19.06 11.66 -1.78
CA GLY A 33 -17.96 11.30 -2.68
C GLY A 33 -18.01 12.07 -4.00
N ARG A 34 -19.21 12.19 -4.61
CA ARG A 34 -19.43 12.97 -5.85
C ARG A 34 -19.07 14.43 -5.70
N ARG A 35 -19.46 15.05 -4.59
CA ARG A 35 -19.13 16.45 -4.32
C ARG A 35 -17.63 16.63 -4.12
N LEU A 36 -17.03 15.81 -3.25
CA LEU A 36 -15.61 15.94 -2.91
C LEU A 36 -14.69 15.67 -4.10
N ALA A 37 -14.98 14.67 -4.94
CA ALA A 37 -14.18 14.38 -6.12
C ALA A 37 -14.15 15.56 -7.12
N ARG A 38 -15.27 16.29 -7.27
CA ARG A 38 -15.35 17.49 -8.12
C ARG A 38 -14.65 18.70 -7.52
N GLU A 39 -14.80 18.91 -6.22
CA GLU A 39 -14.20 20.05 -5.51
C GLU A 39 -12.67 19.90 -5.39
N TYR A 40 -12.19 18.66 -5.32
CA TYR A 40 -10.79 18.34 -5.08
C TYR A 40 -10.26 17.33 -6.12
N PRO A 41 -10.00 17.76 -7.37
CA PRO A 41 -9.36 16.89 -8.35
C PRO A 41 -7.94 16.51 -7.92
N TYR A 42 -7.54 15.26 -8.15
CA TYR A 42 -6.19 14.80 -7.81
C TYR A 42 -5.14 15.42 -8.74
N PRO A 43 -4.01 15.96 -8.22
CA PRO A 43 -3.01 16.62 -9.05
C PRO A 43 -2.12 15.67 -9.87
N GLY A 44 -1.97 14.41 -9.46
CA GLY A 44 -1.10 13.41 -10.10
C GLY A 44 0.18 13.13 -9.30
N ASP A 45 0.64 11.87 -9.33
CA ASP A 45 1.75 11.36 -8.50
C ASP A 45 3.07 12.13 -8.67
N LEU A 46 3.32 12.65 -9.88
CA LEU A 46 4.57 13.35 -10.24
C LEU A 46 4.41 14.86 -10.38
N ALA A 47 3.19 15.39 -10.22
CA ALA A 47 2.91 16.82 -10.38
C ALA A 47 3.19 17.63 -9.10
N GLY A 48 3.42 16.95 -7.98
CA GLY A 48 3.49 17.55 -6.65
C GLY A 48 2.10 17.88 -6.10
N GLY A 49 2.03 18.15 -4.79
CA GLY A 49 0.78 18.54 -4.12
C GLY A 49 -0.14 17.39 -3.71
N GLY A 50 0.23 16.13 -3.95
CA GLY A 50 -0.55 14.95 -3.51
C GLY A 50 -0.80 14.95 -1.99
N ASP A 51 0.23 15.22 -1.19
CA ASP A 51 0.10 15.27 0.28
C ASP A 51 -0.85 16.38 0.75
N ARG A 52 -0.79 17.56 0.10
CA ARG A 52 -1.74 18.64 0.37
C ARG A 52 -3.16 18.24 0.00
N TRP A 53 -3.34 17.56 -1.14
CA TRP A 53 -4.64 17.06 -1.58
C TRP A 53 -5.22 16.07 -0.56
N VAL A 54 -4.40 15.14 -0.03
CA VAL A 54 -4.82 14.20 1.03
C VAL A 54 -5.35 14.96 2.24
N THR A 55 -4.61 15.97 2.73
CA THR A 55 -5.05 16.78 3.86
C THR A 55 -6.31 17.59 3.58
N ASP A 56 -6.40 18.25 2.41
CA ASP A 56 -7.56 19.06 2.03
C ASP A 56 -8.84 18.21 1.97
N VAL A 57 -8.76 17.04 1.34
CA VAL A 57 -9.87 16.09 1.24
C VAL A 57 -10.21 15.49 2.61
N ALA A 58 -9.22 15.12 3.42
CA ALA A 58 -9.42 14.60 4.77
C ALA A 58 -10.17 15.59 5.68
N ILE A 59 -9.80 16.87 5.64
CA ILE A 59 -10.51 17.93 6.38
C ILE A 59 -11.95 18.08 5.87
N ALA A 60 -12.17 18.01 4.56
CA ALA A 60 -13.51 18.10 3.98
C ALA A 60 -14.40 16.90 4.37
N VAL A 61 -13.83 15.68 4.37
CA VAL A 61 -14.49 14.46 4.87
C VAL A 61 -14.79 14.58 6.36
N ASP A 62 -13.86 15.07 7.18
CA ASP A 62 -14.08 15.30 8.61
C ASP A 62 -15.30 16.20 8.84
N ARG A 63 -15.32 17.36 8.19
CA ARG A 63 -16.40 18.35 8.35
C ARG A 63 -17.77 17.81 7.95
N ALA A 64 -17.83 16.98 6.90
CA ALA A 64 -19.08 16.47 6.37
C ALA A 64 -19.56 15.16 7.02
N TYR A 65 -18.65 14.27 7.41
CA TYR A 65 -18.96 12.90 7.84
C TYR A 65 -18.66 12.63 9.33
N ARG A 66 -17.71 13.38 9.91
CA ARG A 66 -17.26 13.26 11.30
C ARG A 66 -16.88 11.83 11.71
N PRO A 67 -15.90 11.19 11.04
CA PRO A 67 -15.49 9.83 11.38
C PRO A 67 -14.79 9.78 12.75
N GLY A 68 -14.94 8.66 13.46
CA GLY A 68 -14.21 8.39 14.70
C GLY A 68 -12.79 7.89 14.43
N LEU A 69 -12.60 7.20 13.30
CA LEU A 69 -11.31 6.73 12.83
C LEU A 69 -11.09 7.19 11.38
N MET A 70 -9.95 7.83 11.12
CA MET A 70 -9.54 8.23 9.77
C MET A 70 -8.21 7.56 9.41
N CYS A 71 -8.12 6.92 8.25
CA CYS A 71 -6.88 6.33 7.74
C CYS A 71 -6.34 7.19 6.60
N LEU A 72 -5.06 7.50 6.62
CA LEU A 72 -4.45 8.44 5.68
C LEU A 72 -3.18 7.87 5.10
N ASP A 73 -2.93 8.20 3.85
CA ASP A 73 -1.75 7.77 3.11
C ASP A 73 -1.11 8.96 2.38
N TYR A 74 0.12 9.27 2.77
CA TYR A 74 0.95 10.32 2.19
C TYR A 74 2.08 9.70 1.37
N ALA A 75 1.92 9.69 0.05
CA ALA A 75 2.85 9.06 -0.89
C ALA A 75 3.71 10.04 -1.71
N GLY A 76 3.57 11.35 -1.47
CA GLY A 76 4.29 12.39 -2.23
C GLY A 76 5.81 12.33 -2.13
N LEU A 77 6.34 11.58 -1.16
CA LEU A 77 7.77 11.38 -0.93
C LEU A 77 8.35 10.18 -1.69
N TYR A 78 7.51 9.26 -2.15
CA TYR A 78 7.94 7.97 -2.72
C TYR A 78 8.26 8.05 -4.21
N PHE A 79 7.31 8.51 -5.02
CA PHE A 79 7.43 8.46 -6.47
C PHE A 79 8.50 9.39 -7.07
N PRO A 80 8.71 10.64 -6.60
CA PRO A 80 9.68 11.52 -7.22
C PRO A 80 11.13 10.98 -7.16
N PRO A 81 11.65 10.47 -6.03
CA PRO A 81 12.97 9.85 -6.00
C PRO A 81 13.04 8.55 -6.80
N MET A 82 12.00 7.71 -6.72
CA MET A 82 11.95 6.43 -7.45
C MET A 82 12.15 6.62 -8.96
N PHE A 83 11.60 7.69 -9.54
CA PHE A 83 11.71 8.00 -10.98
C PHE A 83 12.70 9.11 -11.33
N GLY A 84 13.64 9.42 -10.42
CA GLY A 84 14.75 10.35 -10.68
C GLY A 84 14.31 11.80 -10.93
N ARG A 85 13.15 12.20 -10.40
CA ARG A 85 12.68 13.60 -10.40
C ARG A 85 13.25 14.41 -9.25
N ARG A 86 13.81 13.74 -8.24
CA ARG A 86 14.42 14.32 -7.04
C ARG A 86 15.56 13.41 -6.55
N GLY A 87 16.64 13.98 -6.01
CA GLY A 87 17.69 13.22 -5.33
C GLY A 87 17.26 12.74 -3.95
N LEU A 88 17.88 11.68 -3.42
CA LEU A 88 17.64 11.24 -2.04
C LEU A 88 18.20 12.23 -1.00
N ASP A 89 19.24 12.97 -1.38
CA ASP A 89 19.84 14.06 -0.60
C ASP A 89 18.95 15.30 -0.46
N GLU A 90 17.89 15.41 -1.27
CA GLU A 90 16.95 16.54 -1.27
C GLU A 90 15.66 16.23 -0.46
N GLN A 91 15.62 15.12 0.29
CA GLN A 91 14.40 14.66 0.95
C GLN A 91 13.99 15.48 2.17
N GLU A 92 14.93 16.04 2.94
CA GLU A 92 14.63 16.68 4.24
C GLU A 92 13.53 17.76 4.14
N ALA A 93 13.66 18.68 3.18
CA ALA A 93 12.67 19.75 2.97
C ALA A 93 11.28 19.20 2.59
N SER A 94 11.26 18.06 1.89
CA SER A 94 10.03 17.41 1.44
C SER A 94 9.35 16.68 2.58
N VAL A 95 10.12 15.93 3.39
CA VAL A 95 9.64 15.30 4.63
C VAL A 95 9.03 16.38 5.54
N GLY A 96 9.74 17.48 5.75
CA GLY A 96 9.23 18.60 6.54
C GLY A 96 7.94 19.21 5.97
N ALA A 97 7.74 19.19 4.64
CA ALA A 97 6.49 19.66 4.03
C ALA A 97 5.33 18.69 4.29
N THR A 98 5.54 17.39 4.14
CA THR A 98 4.53 16.37 4.45
C THR A 98 4.13 16.41 5.92
N PHE A 99 5.08 16.55 6.85
CA PHE A 99 4.76 16.66 8.28
C PHE A 99 4.02 17.95 8.64
N ARG A 100 4.27 19.07 7.95
CA ARG A 100 3.44 20.29 8.10
C ARG A 100 1.99 20.07 7.65
N GLU A 101 1.77 19.24 6.62
CA GLU A 101 0.41 18.86 6.21
C GLU A 101 -0.28 17.98 7.26
N ILE A 102 0.47 17.09 7.92
CA ILE A 102 -0.02 16.30 9.06
C ILE A 102 -0.38 17.21 10.25
N ASP A 103 0.49 18.16 10.60
CA ASP A 103 0.23 19.13 11.67
C ASP A 103 -1.04 19.95 11.37
N ARG A 104 -1.20 20.39 10.11
CA ARG A 104 -2.38 21.12 9.64
C ARG A 104 -3.65 20.29 9.81
N LEU A 105 -3.63 19.02 9.40
CA LEU A 105 -4.74 18.10 9.60
C LEU A 105 -5.13 18.03 11.07
N VAL A 106 -4.17 17.76 11.95
CA VAL A 106 -4.40 17.60 13.40
C VAL A 106 -4.99 18.86 13.99
N ALA A 107 -4.44 20.03 13.64
CA ALA A 107 -4.92 21.33 14.11
C ALA A 107 -6.37 21.63 13.67
N GLU A 108 -6.75 21.27 12.44
CA GLU A 108 -8.07 21.56 11.86
C GLU A 108 -9.16 20.59 12.31
N THR A 109 -8.80 19.34 12.63
CA THR A 109 -9.76 18.25 12.88
C THR A 109 -9.82 17.79 14.34
N GLY A 110 -8.76 18.05 15.11
CA GLY A 110 -8.60 17.57 16.48
C GLY A 110 -8.39 16.06 16.61
N PHE A 111 -8.05 15.36 15.51
CA PHE A 111 -7.69 13.94 15.58
C PHE A 111 -6.42 13.73 16.42
N GLN A 112 -6.39 12.67 17.22
CA GLN A 112 -5.13 12.17 17.77
C GLN A 112 -4.37 11.43 16.66
N PRO A 113 -3.17 11.88 16.27
CA PRO A 113 -2.42 11.21 15.21
C PRO A 113 -1.70 9.96 15.75
N VAL A 114 -1.73 8.89 14.97
CA VAL A 114 -0.79 7.77 15.00
C VAL A 114 -0.08 7.76 13.66
N ILE A 115 1.21 8.10 13.64
CA ILE A 115 1.97 8.31 12.40
C ILE A 115 2.97 7.16 12.25
N VAL A 116 2.93 6.48 11.10
CA VAL A 116 3.78 5.35 10.75
C VAL A 116 4.60 5.74 9.52
N GLY A 117 5.92 5.82 9.67
CA GLY A 117 6.81 5.87 8.50
C GLY A 117 6.94 4.49 7.89
N LEU A 118 6.86 4.36 6.57
CA LEU A 118 6.82 3.05 5.90
C LEU A 118 8.19 2.51 5.44
N GLY A 119 9.27 3.20 5.82
CA GLY A 119 10.65 2.80 5.52
C GLY A 119 11.38 3.83 4.66
N GLU A 120 12.70 3.73 4.67
CA GLU A 120 13.60 4.58 3.90
C GLU A 120 13.59 4.23 2.41
N LEU A 121 14.21 5.10 1.62
CA LEU A 121 14.62 4.79 0.26
C LEU A 121 16.14 4.60 0.18
N THR A 122 16.56 3.68 -0.67
CA THR A 122 17.95 3.40 -1.00
C THR A 122 18.18 3.55 -2.52
N PRO A 123 19.39 3.92 -2.98
CA PRO A 123 19.69 3.97 -4.41
C PRO A 123 19.47 2.63 -5.13
N CYS A 124 19.02 2.67 -6.38
CA CYS A 124 19.01 1.50 -7.25
C CYS A 124 20.44 1.20 -7.74
N CYS A 125 21.09 0.22 -7.13
CA CYS A 125 22.46 -0.23 -7.43
C CYS A 125 22.55 -1.12 -8.66
N GLY A 126 21.48 -1.88 -8.98
CA GLY A 126 21.52 -2.82 -10.11
C GLY A 126 20.19 -3.50 -10.40
N GLN A 127 20.16 -4.23 -11.50
CA GLN A 127 18.99 -4.97 -11.96
C GLN A 127 19.40 -6.39 -12.33
N ILE A 128 18.58 -7.36 -11.94
CA ILE A 128 18.77 -8.78 -12.25
C ILE A 128 17.85 -9.11 -13.41
N ASP A 129 18.40 -9.15 -14.62
CA ASP A 129 17.67 -9.52 -15.83
C ASP A 129 17.52 -11.04 -15.89
N THR A 130 16.26 -11.48 -15.88
CA THR A 130 15.89 -12.90 -15.85
C THR A 130 15.41 -13.43 -17.21
N SER A 131 15.54 -12.65 -18.28
CA SER A 131 15.11 -13.02 -19.64
C SER A 131 15.80 -14.25 -20.22
N GLN A 132 16.95 -14.65 -19.69
CA GLN A 132 17.72 -15.80 -20.15
C GLN A 132 17.40 -17.11 -19.41
N LEU A 133 16.53 -17.07 -18.40
CA LEU A 133 16.16 -18.26 -17.64
C LEU A 133 15.25 -19.17 -18.48
N ASP A 134 15.40 -20.48 -18.31
CA ASP A 134 14.52 -21.48 -18.93
C ASP A 134 13.14 -21.50 -18.25
N GLY A 135 13.13 -21.33 -16.92
CA GLY A 135 11.93 -21.22 -16.10
C GLY A 135 11.17 -19.90 -16.26
N MET A 136 10.11 -19.74 -15.47
CA MET A 136 9.25 -18.54 -15.51
C MET A 136 9.48 -17.65 -14.27
N PRO A 137 10.31 -16.59 -14.40
CA PRO A 137 10.52 -15.58 -13.36
C PRO A 137 9.42 -14.52 -13.40
N VAL A 138 8.67 -14.40 -12.30
CA VAL A 138 7.58 -13.43 -12.14
C VAL A 138 8.05 -12.32 -11.21
N ALA A 139 8.14 -11.12 -11.79
CA ALA A 139 8.55 -9.91 -11.09
C ALA A 139 7.51 -8.80 -11.31
N GLY A 140 6.27 -9.08 -10.89
CA GLY A 140 5.13 -8.17 -10.99
C GLY A 140 5.30 -6.90 -10.14
N GLY A 141 5.20 -5.73 -10.77
CA GLY A 141 5.26 -4.43 -10.10
C GLY A 141 6.39 -3.51 -10.56
N MET A 142 6.55 -2.38 -9.87
CA MET A 142 7.51 -1.33 -10.25
C MET A 142 8.92 -1.55 -9.67
N SER A 143 9.02 -2.04 -8.44
CA SER A 143 10.27 -2.23 -7.69
C SER A 143 10.28 -3.61 -6.99
N VAL A 144 10.63 -4.65 -7.74
CA VAL A 144 10.48 -6.03 -7.25
C VAL A 144 11.76 -6.57 -6.63
N ARG A 145 11.74 -6.72 -5.29
CA ARG A 145 12.80 -7.37 -4.51
C ARG A 145 12.60 -8.87 -4.30
N TYR A 146 11.36 -9.35 -4.39
CA TYR A 146 11.00 -10.76 -4.22
C TYR A 146 10.38 -11.28 -5.53
N CYS A 147 11.14 -12.07 -6.28
CA CYS A 147 10.72 -12.66 -7.54
C CYS A 147 10.25 -14.10 -7.33
N GLY A 148 9.20 -14.51 -8.01
CA GLY A 148 8.73 -15.89 -8.00
C GLY A 148 9.33 -16.66 -9.17
N LEU A 149 9.79 -17.87 -8.93
CA LEU A 149 10.42 -18.69 -9.97
C LEU A 149 9.68 -20.02 -10.09
N ASN A 150 9.10 -20.27 -11.26
CA ASN A 150 8.34 -21.49 -11.56
C ASN A 150 9.10 -22.35 -12.57
N ARG A 151 9.13 -23.67 -12.34
CA ARG A 151 9.79 -24.66 -13.20
C ARG A 151 11.24 -24.32 -13.60
N PRO A 152 12.11 -23.90 -12.67
CA PRO A 152 13.49 -23.59 -13.02
C PRO A 152 14.28 -24.84 -13.42
N SER A 153 15.23 -24.67 -14.34
CA SER A 153 16.26 -25.69 -14.57
C SER A 153 17.35 -25.64 -13.50
N ALA A 154 18.16 -26.69 -13.37
CA ALA A 154 19.32 -26.67 -12.48
C ALA A 154 20.34 -25.58 -12.89
N ARG A 155 20.37 -25.24 -14.19
CA ARG A 155 21.18 -24.14 -14.73
C ARG A 155 20.64 -22.79 -14.26
N ASP A 156 19.32 -22.58 -14.27
CA ASP A 156 18.71 -21.34 -13.78
C ASP A 156 19.08 -21.07 -12.33
N LEU A 157 18.93 -22.08 -11.45
CA LEU A 157 19.27 -21.96 -10.04
C LEU A 157 20.76 -21.66 -9.83
N SER A 158 21.63 -22.33 -10.58
CA SER A 158 23.09 -22.11 -10.52
C SER A 158 23.46 -20.70 -10.99
N TRP A 159 22.82 -20.22 -12.06
CA TRP A 159 23.04 -18.89 -12.60
C TRP A 159 22.57 -17.80 -11.64
N LEU A 160 21.37 -17.96 -11.06
CA LEU A 160 20.80 -17.04 -10.06
C LEU A 160 21.67 -16.97 -8.82
N ALA A 161 22.15 -18.11 -8.31
CA ALA A 161 23.02 -18.15 -7.14
C ALA A 161 24.37 -17.44 -7.37
N ALA A 162 24.82 -17.35 -8.62
CA ALA A 162 26.03 -16.63 -9.00
C ALA A 162 25.80 -15.12 -9.24
N GLN A 163 24.56 -14.63 -9.25
CA GLN A 163 24.29 -13.21 -9.51
C GLN A 163 24.64 -12.33 -8.30
N PRO A 164 25.40 -11.24 -8.49
CA PRO A 164 25.76 -10.33 -7.40
C PRO A 164 24.54 -9.75 -6.66
N GLY A 165 23.44 -9.51 -7.38
CA GLY A 165 22.22 -8.95 -6.83
C GLY A 165 21.31 -9.95 -6.11
N VAL A 166 21.55 -11.26 -6.22
CA VAL A 166 20.72 -12.27 -5.53
C VAL A 166 21.24 -12.46 -4.12
N GLU A 167 20.33 -12.40 -3.14
CA GLU A 167 20.62 -12.67 -1.75
C GLU A 167 20.31 -14.13 -1.40
N ARG A 168 19.10 -14.60 -1.76
CA ARG A 168 18.60 -15.93 -1.40
C ARG A 168 17.73 -16.52 -2.49
N ILE A 169 17.74 -17.85 -2.59
CA ILE A 169 16.78 -18.64 -3.36
C ILE A 169 16.10 -19.57 -2.36
N LEU A 170 14.79 -19.41 -2.18
CA LEU A 170 14.04 -20.03 -1.11
C LEU A 170 13.01 -20.99 -1.71
N PRO A 171 13.18 -22.32 -1.58
CA PRO A 171 12.16 -23.26 -1.97
C PRO A 171 10.89 -23.03 -1.15
N ILE A 172 9.72 -23.07 -1.79
CA ILE A 172 8.47 -22.68 -1.12
C ILE A 172 8.11 -23.60 0.06
N GLY A 173 8.52 -24.87 0.00
CA GLY A 173 8.38 -25.81 1.12
C GLY A 173 9.18 -25.40 2.36
N GLU A 174 10.30 -24.70 2.20
CA GLU A 174 11.07 -24.15 3.31
C GLU A 174 10.39 -22.91 3.89
N VAL A 175 9.93 -22.01 3.02
CA VAL A 175 9.13 -20.83 3.40
C VAL A 175 7.92 -21.24 4.25
N ARG A 176 7.21 -22.30 3.84
CA ARG A 176 6.07 -22.84 4.60
C ARG A 176 6.43 -23.33 5.99
N ARG A 177 7.56 -24.04 6.12
CA ARG A 177 8.01 -24.56 7.42
C ARG A 177 8.47 -23.44 8.35
N GLU A 178 9.13 -22.41 7.81
CA GLU A 178 9.70 -21.32 8.59
C GLU A 178 8.66 -20.28 9.00
N LEU A 179 7.82 -19.82 8.05
CA LEU A 179 6.94 -18.67 8.27
C LEU A 179 5.51 -19.06 8.66
N GLY A 180 5.11 -20.32 8.44
CA GLY A 180 3.71 -20.75 8.57
C GLY A 180 2.84 -20.13 7.47
N GLY A 181 1.59 -19.81 7.76
CA GLY A 181 0.67 -19.16 6.82
C GLY A 181 -0.49 -20.05 6.36
N CYS A 182 -1.31 -19.53 5.45
CA CYS A 182 -2.55 -20.18 5.01
C CYS A 182 -2.35 -21.06 3.77
N GLY A 183 -3.26 -22.03 3.57
CA GLY A 183 -3.21 -22.92 2.39
C GLY A 183 -3.27 -22.16 1.07
N ALA A 184 -4.19 -21.19 0.97
CA ALA A 184 -4.38 -20.38 -0.23
C ALA A 184 -3.13 -19.60 -0.66
N PHE A 185 -2.30 -19.14 0.30
CA PHE A 185 -1.00 -18.56 0.00
C PHE A 185 -0.11 -19.58 -0.72
N TYR A 186 0.03 -20.79 -0.19
CA TYR A 186 0.93 -21.80 -0.77
C TYR A 186 0.40 -22.44 -2.05
N ASP A 187 -0.93 -22.47 -2.25
CA ASP A 187 -1.55 -22.93 -3.48
C ASP A 187 -1.27 -21.96 -4.65
N ALA A 188 -1.16 -20.66 -4.36
CA ALA A 188 -0.82 -19.63 -5.33
C ALA A 188 0.69 -19.38 -5.50
N ALA A 189 1.51 -19.91 -4.59
CA ALA A 189 2.93 -19.59 -4.51
C ALA A 189 3.76 -20.22 -5.65
N PRO A 190 4.86 -19.54 -6.06
CA PRO A 190 5.83 -20.13 -6.97
C PRO A 190 6.58 -21.31 -6.31
N GLU A 191 7.29 -22.11 -7.10
CA GLU A 191 8.16 -23.19 -6.57
C GLU A 191 9.30 -22.62 -5.71
N TYR A 192 9.81 -21.44 -6.07
CA TYR A 192 10.82 -20.71 -5.32
C TYR A 192 10.49 -19.22 -5.22
N ILE A 193 10.83 -18.61 -4.08
CA ILE A 193 10.95 -17.16 -3.93
C ILE A 193 12.44 -16.80 -4.00
N VAL A 194 12.80 -15.88 -4.89
CA VAL A 194 14.16 -15.35 -5.02
C VAL A 194 14.20 -13.94 -4.45
N ALA A 195 15.05 -13.71 -3.46
CA ALA A 195 15.22 -12.41 -2.81
C ALA A 195 16.44 -11.69 -3.40
N ALA A 196 16.24 -10.43 -3.79
CA ALA A 196 17.31 -9.53 -4.19
C ALA A 196 17.99 -8.95 -2.94
N ARG A 197 19.27 -8.61 -3.07
CA ARG A 197 19.99 -7.79 -2.10
C ARG A 197 19.44 -6.37 -2.11
N GLU A 198 19.65 -5.63 -1.03
CA GLU A 198 19.28 -4.22 -0.96
C GLU A 198 19.91 -3.43 -2.12
N GLY A 199 19.12 -2.52 -2.70
CA GLY A 199 19.51 -1.76 -3.89
C GLY A 199 19.38 -2.52 -5.21
N TRP A 200 18.96 -3.79 -5.22
CA TRP A 200 18.75 -4.57 -6.43
C TRP A 200 17.27 -4.91 -6.64
N ILE A 201 16.87 -5.02 -7.91
CA ILE A 201 15.54 -5.48 -8.31
C ILE A 201 15.61 -6.53 -9.40
N PHE A 202 14.58 -7.37 -9.48
CA PHE A 202 14.37 -8.28 -10.59
C PHE A 202 13.68 -7.61 -11.77
N ARG A 203 14.12 -7.97 -12.98
CA ARG A 203 13.43 -7.71 -14.24
C ARG A 203 13.02 -9.04 -14.84
N GLY A 204 11.73 -9.31 -14.85
CA GLY A 204 11.14 -10.55 -15.34
C GLY A 204 9.74 -10.30 -15.89
N VAL A 205 8.91 -11.34 -15.92
CA VAL A 205 7.53 -11.22 -16.40
C VAL A 205 6.72 -10.30 -15.50
N ASN A 206 5.89 -9.47 -16.14
CA ASN A 206 5.02 -8.46 -15.52
C ASN A 206 5.72 -7.29 -14.79
N THR A 207 7.00 -7.04 -15.05
CA THR A 207 7.72 -5.89 -14.49
C THR A 207 7.41 -4.59 -15.25
N GLY A 208 7.37 -3.47 -14.54
CA GLY A 208 7.28 -2.14 -15.17
C GLY A 208 8.54 -1.78 -15.97
N THR A 209 8.39 -1.12 -17.12
CA THR A 209 9.51 -0.76 -18.02
C THR A 209 10.25 0.53 -17.63
N ARG A 210 9.71 1.31 -16.69
CA ARG A 210 10.30 2.59 -16.28
C ARG A 210 11.65 2.36 -15.58
N LYS A 211 12.59 3.25 -15.85
CA LYS A 211 13.87 3.30 -15.14
C LYS A 211 13.61 3.67 -13.68
N ILE A 212 14.23 2.92 -12.77
CA ILE A 212 14.14 3.13 -11.33
C ILE A 212 15.48 3.66 -10.82
N HIS A 213 15.41 4.67 -9.95
CA HIS A 213 16.56 5.40 -9.39
C HIS A 213 16.70 5.18 -7.89
N ALA A 214 15.59 4.99 -7.19
CA ALA A 214 15.54 4.68 -5.77
C ALA A 214 14.50 3.57 -5.52
N LEU A 215 14.72 2.82 -4.44
CA LEU A 215 13.96 1.64 -4.05
C LEU A 215 13.63 1.72 -2.55
N PRO A 216 12.56 1.09 -2.06
CA PRO A 216 12.43 0.84 -0.63
C PRO A 216 13.68 0.17 -0.06
N ALA A 217 14.18 0.67 1.06
CA ALA A 217 15.25 0.02 1.81
C ALA A 217 14.75 -1.27 2.49
N HIS A 218 15.67 -2.11 2.95
CA HIS A 218 15.37 -3.34 3.66
C HIS A 218 15.22 -3.06 5.17
N ASP A 219 14.35 -2.13 5.53
CA ASP A 219 14.17 -1.72 6.93
C ASP A 219 13.63 -2.88 7.77
N ALA A 220 14.42 -3.28 8.77
CA ALA A 220 13.98 -4.26 9.76
C ALA A 220 13.03 -3.63 10.80
N THR A 221 13.09 -2.31 10.97
CA THR A 221 12.18 -1.57 11.85
C THR A 221 11.67 -0.31 11.18
N ILE A 222 10.45 0.09 11.55
CA ILE A 222 9.82 1.32 11.08
C ILE A 222 9.44 2.22 12.26
N PRO A 223 9.43 3.56 12.08
CA PRO A 223 9.09 4.50 13.14
C PRO A 223 7.57 4.58 13.33
N VAL A 224 7.12 4.45 14.58
CA VAL A 224 5.71 4.66 14.96
C VAL A 224 5.60 5.71 16.05
N HIS A 225 4.80 6.75 15.79
CA HIS A 225 4.53 7.85 16.70
C HIS A 225 3.07 7.83 17.16
N GLY A 226 2.83 8.20 18.42
CA GLY A 226 1.50 8.56 18.92
C GLY A 226 0.65 7.43 19.50
N LEU A 227 1.11 6.17 19.46
CA LEU A 227 0.46 5.06 20.17
C LEU A 227 0.56 5.25 21.70
N GLN A 228 -0.50 4.86 22.43
CA GLN A 228 -0.49 4.90 23.92
C GLN A 228 0.50 3.91 24.53
N ARG A 229 0.68 2.76 23.87
CA ARG A 229 1.56 1.69 24.31
C ARG A 229 2.49 1.34 23.17
N PRO A 230 3.77 1.10 23.45
CA PRO A 230 4.69 0.55 22.46
C PRO A 230 4.16 -0.80 21.96
N VAL A 231 4.36 -1.04 20.67
CA VAL A 231 4.04 -2.31 20.01
C VAL A 231 5.32 -2.95 19.48
N GLY A 232 5.37 -4.28 19.47
CA GLY A 232 6.57 -5.03 19.08
C GLY A 232 6.68 -5.22 17.56
N SER A 233 5.56 -5.31 16.86
CA SER A 233 5.50 -5.63 15.43
C SER A 233 4.47 -4.78 14.68
N LEU A 234 4.67 -4.57 13.38
CA LEU A 234 3.73 -3.79 12.55
C LEU A 234 2.30 -4.33 12.60
N THR A 235 2.12 -5.63 12.83
CA THR A 235 0.82 -6.29 12.93
C THR A 235 0.05 -5.93 14.20
N GLU A 236 0.70 -5.34 15.20
CA GLU A 236 0.05 -4.90 16.45
C GLU A 236 -0.49 -3.47 16.36
N ILE A 237 -0.10 -2.70 15.32
CA ILE A 237 -0.48 -1.28 15.16
C ILE A 237 -2.00 -1.11 15.08
N ALA A 238 -2.70 -1.91 14.25
CA ALA A 238 -4.17 -1.82 14.16
C ALA A 238 -4.86 -2.01 15.52
N ALA A 239 -4.38 -2.94 16.35
CA ALA A 239 -4.96 -3.18 17.67
C ALA A 239 -4.74 -1.97 18.60
N GLY A 240 -3.53 -1.39 18.61
CA GLY A 240 -3.22 -0.20 19.40
C GLY A 240 -4.03 1.03 18.97
N VAL A 241 -4.22 1.22 17.67
CA VAL A 241 -5.08 2.30 17.12
C VAL A 241 -6.53 2.10 17.53
N LEU A 242 -7.05 0.87 17.44
CA LEU A 242 -8.44 0.56 17.82
C LEU A 242 -8.68 0.75 19.32
N GLU A 243 -7.74 0.38 20.19
CA GLU A 243 -7.80 0.65 21.64
C GLU A 243 -7.93 2.16 21.89
N MET A 244 -7.10 2.97 21.24
CA MET A 244 -7.19 4.44 21.34
C MET A 244 -8.51 4.99 20.80
N ALA A 245 -9.04 4.42 19.71
CA ALA A 245 -10.24 4.90 19.04
C ALA A 245 -11.53 4.67 19.84
N GLN A 246 -11.48 3.90 20.95
CA GLN A 246 -12.60 3.73 21.88
C GLN A 246 -12.92 5.00 22.67
N GLU A 247 -11.91 5.84 22.93
CA GLU A 247 -12.05 7.00 23.82
C GLU A 247 -11.96 8.34 23.07
N ARG A 248 -11.34 8.35 21.90
CA ARG A 248 -11.03 9.56 21.14
C ARG A 248 -11.04 9.30 19.65
N ARG A 249 -11.10 10.38 18.89
CA ARG A 249 -10.98 10.32 17.44
C ARG A 249 -9.51 10.11 17.07
N VAL A 250 -9.21 9.10 16.26
CA VAL A 250 -7.83 8.74 15.89
C VAL A 250 -7.63 8.85 14.38
N ALA A 251 -6.49 9.40 13.97
CA ALA A 251 -6.02 9.37 12.59
C ALA A 251 -4.82 8.41 12.50
N LEU A 252 -4.97 7.28 11.79
CA LEU A 252 -3.84 6.43 11.41
C LEU A 252 -3.24 6.98 10.12
N ILE A 253 -2.01 7.46 10.18
CA ILE A 253 -1.34 8.17 9.10
C ILE A 253 -0.13 7.37 8.64
N LEU A 254 -0.16 6.89 7.41
CA LEU A 254 0.97 6.23 6.76
C LEU A 254 1.74 7.25 5.92
N VAL A 255 3.05 7.28 6.09
CA VAL A 255 3.95 8.18 5.36
C VAL A 255 4.97 7.33 4.60
N GLU A 256 4.87 7.32 3.28
CA GLU A 256 5.82 6.57 2.44
C GLU A 256 7.19 7.24 2.38
N ALA A 257 8.24 6.45 2.16
CA ALA A 257 9.61 6.94 2.00
C ALA A 257 10.14 7.76 3.19
N VAL A 258 9.68 7.42 4.40
CA VAL A 258 10.20 7.91 5.67
C VAL A 258 10.44 6.71 6.59
N GLY A 259 11.68 6.50 7.00
CA GLY A 259 12.07 5.46 7.96
C GLY A 259 12.63 6.08 9.25
N CYS A 260 13.23 5.24 10.09
CA CYS A 260 13.72 5.66 11.40
C CYS A 260 14.81 6.75 11.32
N ALA A 261 15.55 6.87 10.23
CA ALA A 261 16.63 7.86 10.09
C ALA A 261 16.09 9.23 9.65
N THR A 262 14.99 9.26 8.91
CA THR A 262 14.39 10.48 8.35
C THR A 262 13.15 10.96 9.10
N PHE A 263 12.62 10.18 10.05
CA PHE A 263 11.42 10.54 10.81
C PHE A 263 11.67 11.72 11.78
N PRO A 264 10.90 12.82 11.70
CA PRO A 264 11.23 14.06 12.41
C PRO A 264 10.69 14.15 13.85
N LEU A 265 9.81 13.24 14.27
CA LEU A 265 9.19 13.26 15.62
C LEU A 265 9.83 12.19 16.52
N HIS A 266 9.56 12.26 17.83
CA HIS A 266 9.86 11.13 18.72
C HIS A 266 9.02 9.91 18.31
N PHE A 267 9.64 8.74 18.16
CA PHE A 267 8.96 7.51 17.75
C PHE A 267 9.47 6.30 18.53
N GLU A 268 8.68 5.23 18.52
CA GLU A 268 9.10 3.89 18.90
C GLU A 268 9.45 3.09 17.64
N PRO A 269 10.60 2.40 17.60
CA PRO A 269 10.93 1.51 16.50
C PRO A 269 10.12 0.22 16.61
N VAL A 270 9.42 -0.15 15.54
CA VAL A 270 8.54 -1.33 15.48
C VAL A 270 9.08 -2.33 14.47
N ASP A 271 9.07 -3.63 14.79
CA ASP A 271 9.53 -4.68 13.87
C ASP A 271 8.70 -4.69 12.58
N ASN A 272 9.42 -4.59 11.46
CA ASN A 272 8.90 -4.52 10.10
C ASN A 272 9.28 -5.79 9.32
N THR A 273 9.37 -6.93 10.01
CA THR A 273 9.81 -8.20 9.41
C THR A 273 8.86 -9.36 9.70
N ARG A 274 9.08 -10.45 8.97
CA ARG A 274 8.56 -11.78 9.28
C ARG A 274 9.62 -12.81 8.86
N GLY A 275 10.48 -13.19 9.80
CA GLY A 275 11.64 -14.02 9.50
C GLY A 275 12.61 -13.28 8.57
N TRP A 276 12.95 -13.86 7.43
CA TRP A 276 13.77 -13.22 6.39
C TRP A 276 13.02 -12.17 5.55
N TYR A 277 11.69 -12.10 5.65
CA TYR A 277 10.90 -11.17 4.86
C TYR A 277 10.92 -9.79 5.51
N HIS A 278 11.29 -8.76 4.77
CA HIS A 278 11.17 -7.36 5.17
C HIS A 278 10.03 -6.75 4.38
N TYR A 279 9.09 -6.14 5.10
CA TYR A 279 8.02 -5.39 4.46
C TYR A 279 8.59 -4.12 3.81
N ALA A 280 7.97 -3.71 2.72
CA ALA A 280 8.31 -2.49 2.00
C ALA A 280 7.01 -1.84 1.52
N VAL A 281 7.10 -0.56 1.17
CA VAL A 281 5.98 0.24 0.66
C VAL A 281 5.21 -0.52 -0.42
N GLY A 282 4.02 -1.00 -0.07
CA GLY A 282 3.21 -1.88 -0.92
C GLY A 282 2.14 -2.64 -0.14
N ASP A 283 1.31 -3.39 -0.86
CA ASP A 283 0.08 -4.02 -0.38
C ASP A 283 0.30 -4.85 0.90
N ALA A 284 1.38 -5.65 0.94
CA ALA A 284 1.69 -6.50 2.09
C ALA A 284 1.92 -5.71 3.39
N GLN A 285 2.61 -4.56 3.32
CA GLN A 285 2.88 -3.73 4.50
C GLN A 285 1.60 -3.01 4.95
N TYR A 286 0.81 -2.50 4.01
CA TYR A 286 -0.45 -1.82 4.30
C TYR A 286 -1.45 -2.79 4.94
N LEU A 287 -1.58 -4.01 4.39
CA LEU A 287 -2.42 -5.06 4.96
C LEU A 287 -1.93 -5.46 6.36
N ALA A 288 -0.63 -5.64 6.56
CA ALA A 288 -0.11 -6.01 7.87
C ALA A 288 -0.41 -4.96 8.94
N ILE A 289 -0.25 -3.68 8.61
CA ILE A 289 -0.57 -2.57 9.52
C ILE A 289 -2.08 -2.49 9.79
N SER A 290 -2.91 -2.62 8.75
CA SER A 290 -4.37 -2.39 8.82
C SER A 290 -5.18 -3.57 9.36
N THR A 291 -4.77 -4.79 9.06
CA THR A 291 -5.48 -6.02 9.49
C THR A 291 -4.87 -6.63 10.75
N GLY A 292 -3.56 -6.41 10.96
CA GLY A 292 -2.78 -7.08 11.98
C GLY A 292 -2.36 -8.51 11.62
N ARG A 293 -2.30 -8.83 10.32
CA ARG A 293 -1.92 -10.16 9.80
C ARG A 293 -0.70 -10.09 8.92
N HIS A 294 0.16 -11.10 8.98
CA HIS A 294 1.33 -11.14 8.12
C HIS A 294 0.98 -11.53 6.67
N PHE A 295 1.87 -11.18 5.74
CA PHE A 295 1.67 -11.44 4.30
C PHE A 295 1.37 -12.91 3.95
N VAL A 296 1.93 -13.87 4.71
CA VAL A 296 1.71 -15.32 4.54
C VAL A 296 0.28 -15.77 4.87
N GLU A 297 -0.54 -14.89 5.42
CA GLU A 297 -1.94 -15.17 5.76
C GLU A 297 -2.91 -14.75 4.66
N PHE A 298 -2.43 -14.06 3.62
CA PHE A 298 -3.22 -13.64 2.46
C PHE A 298 -2.91 -14.50 1.24
N PRO A 299 -3.83 -14.65 0.27
CA PRO A 299 -3.61 -15.49 -0.92
C PRO A 299 -2.72 -14.84 -2.00
N TYR A 300 -1.82 -13.92 -1.61
CA TYR A 300 -1.02 -13.09 -2.54
C TYR A 300 0.49 -13.23 -2.26
N PRO A 301 1.09 -14.41 -2.47
CA PRO A 301 2.51 -14.61 -2.22
C PRO A 301 3.40 -13.73 -3.12
N PRO A 302 4.58 -13.29 -2.66
CA PRO A 302 5.51 -12.57 -3.51
C PRO A 302 5.86 -13.38 -4.76
N GLY A 303 5.77 -12.75 -5.94
CA GLY A 303 6.09 -13.39 -7.21
C GLY A 303 5.07 -14.45 -7.68
N TYR A 304 3.86 -14.46 -7.13
CA TYR A 304 2.78 -15.27 -7.66
C TYR A 304 2.40 -14.85 -9.08
N ARG A 305 1.91 -15.81 -9.86
CA ARG A 305 1.46 -15.60 -11.24
C ARG A 305 0.12 -14.88 -11.29
N TYR A 306 0.11 -13.59 -10.98
CA TYR A 306 -1.12 -12.80 -10.89
C TYR A 306 -1.92 -12.81 -12.20
N GLU A 307 -1.27 -12.99 -13.36
CA GLU A 307 -1.93 -13.07 -14.65
C GLU A 307 -2.90 -14.26 -14.77
N LEU A 308 -2.77 -15.27 -13.90
CA LEU A 308 -3.72 -16.38 -13.81
C LEU A 308 -4.98 -16.02 -13.02
N TYR A 309 -4.96 -14.92 -12.28
CA TYR A 309 -6.05 -14.47 -11.40
C TYR A 309 -6.71 -13.19 -11.91
N ASP A 310 -6.17 -12.59 -12.97
CA ASP A 310 -6.63 -11.35 -13.60
C ASP A 310 -7.43 -11.65 -14.88
N ASP A 311 -8.53 -12.38 -14.73
CA ASP A 311 -9.45 -12.74 -15.81
C ASP A 311 -10.67 -11.80 -15.88
N GLU A 312 -11.49 -11.95 -16.93
CA GLU A 312 -12.69 -11.12 -17.16
C GLU A 312 -13.76 -11.25 -16.07
N VAL A 313 -13.67 -12.28 -15.23
CA VAL A 313 -14.64 -12.57 -14.16
C VAL A 313 -14.06 -12.31 -12.77
N LYS A 314 -12.88 -11.71 -12.70
CA LYS A 314 -12.21 -11.38 -11.45
C LYS A 314 -13.10 -10.48 -10.60
N PRO A 315 -13.38 -10.88 -9.34
CA PRO A 315 -14.07 -10.01 -8.41
C PRO A 315 -13.17 -8.82 -8.05
N TYR A 316 -13.76 -7.65 -7.86
CA TYR A 316 -13.07 -6.40 -7.53
C TYR A 316 -12.04 -5.95 -8.60
N PRO A 317 -12.44 -5.79 -9.88
CA PRO A 317 -11.52 -5.46 -10.97
C PRO A 317 -10.83 -4.10 -10.81
N PHE A 318 -11.37 -3.19 -9.99
CA PHE A 318 -10.77 -1.88 -9.70
C PHE A 318 -9.80 -1.90 -8.51
N SER A 319 -9.64 -3.04 -7.84
CA SER A 319 -8.87 -3.18 -6.59
C SER A 319 -7.54 -3.90 -6.79
N GLY A 320 -6.87 -3.72 -7.94
CA GLY A 320 -5.53 -4.27 -8.17
C GLY A 320 -5.47 -5.78 -7.94
N VAL A 321 -4.59 -6.27 -7.07
CA VAL A 321 -4.45 -7.72 -6.81
C VAL A 321 -5.58 -8.31 -5.95
N PHE A 322 -6.38 -7.48 -5.29
CA PHE A 322 -7.39 -7.92 -4.34
C PHE A 322 -8.54 -8.63 -5.07
N ARG A 323 -8.84 -9.85 -4.62
CA ARG A 323 -10.04 -10.63 -5.03
C ARG A 323 -11.18 -10.50 -4.01
N GLU A 324 -10.88 -9.93 -2.86
CA GLU A 324 -11.80 -9.60 -1.78
C GLU A 324 -11.23 -8.38 -1.04
N LEU A 325 -12.12 -7.56 -0.48
CA LEU A 325 -11.70 -6.49 0.42
C LEU A 325 -11.54 -7.08 1.84
N PRO A 326 -10.49 -6.71 2.59
CA PRO A 326 -10.18 -7.30 3.88
C PRO A 326 -11.26 -7.00 4.92
N GLU A 327 -12.05 -8.01 5.30
CA GLU A 327 -13.10 -7.91 6.32
C GLU A 327 -12.56 -7.58 7.72
N ASP A 328 -11.30 -7.89 7.95
CA ASP A 328 -10.56 -7.69 9.19
C ASP A 328 -9.68 -6.43 9.17
N ALA A 329 -9.76 -5.62 8.14
CA ALA A 329 -9.10 -4.32 8.13
C ALA A 329 -9.67 -3.39 9.20
N ILE A 330 -8.83 -2.46 9.66
CA ILE A 330 -9.14 -1.57 10.76
C ILE A 330 -10.44 -0.78 10.57
N GLY A 331 -10.76 -0.39 9.33
CA GLY A 331 -12.00 0.31 8.98
C GLY A 331 -13.26 -0.51 9.24
N ARG A 332 -13.20 -1.84 9.07
CA ARG A 332 -14.30 -2.77 9.37
C ARG A 332 -14.41 -3.13 10.85
N ARG A 333 -13.28 -3.16 11.55
CA ARG A 333 -13.21 -3.53 12.97
C ARG A 333 -13.72 -2.42 13.89
N TYR A 334 -13.56 -1.16 13.48
CA TYR A 334 -14.07 -0.03 14.24
C TYR A 334 -15.60 0.06 14.17
N GLN A 335 -16.26 0.18 15.32
CA GLN A 335 -17.73 0.18 15.40
C GLN A 335 -18.38 1.53 15.05
N GLY A 336 -17.59 2.59 14.91
CA GLY A 336 -18.07 3.91 14.53
C GLY A 336 -17.83 4.21 13.05
N ARG A 337 -18.07 5.47 12.67
CA ARG A 337 -17.84 5.95 11.31
C ARG A 337 -16.36 5.94 10.97
N THR A 338 -16.00 5.41 9.81
CA THR A 338 -14.63 5.35 9.31
C THR A 338 -14.47 6.05 7.97
N ALA A 339 -13.33 6.68 7.77
CA ALA A 339 -12.97 7.23 6.47
C ALA A 339 -11.51 6.93 6.13
N ALA A 340 -11.19 6.88 4.85
CA ALA A 340 -9.81 6.85 4.39
C ALA A 340 -9.56 7.87 3.27
N VAL A 341 -8.37 8.47 3.24
CA VAL A 341 -7.95 9.37 2.15
C VAL A 341 -6.49 9.09 1.80
N GLY A 342 -6.18 8.88 0.52
CA GLY A 342 -4.81 8.48 0.16
C GLY A 342 -4.39 8.84 -1.25
N ALA A 343 -3.10 9.10 -1.39
CA ALA A 343 -2.44 9.36 -2.67
C ALA A 343 -1.92 8.06 -3.32
N ARG A 344 -2.25 6.89 -2.77
CA ARG A 344 -2.02 5.57 -3.36
C ARG A 344 -3.30 4.95 -3.89
N ALA A 345 -3.38 4.88 -5.21
CA ALA A 345 -4.45 4.20 -5.92
C ALA A 345 -4.48 2.72 -5.51
N VAL A 346 -5.68 2.16 -5.41
CA VAL A 346 -5.98 0.78 -4.97
C VAL A 346 -5.69 0.52 -3.50
N MET A 347 -4.51 0.87 -3.01
CA MET A 347 -4.06 0.48 -1.68
C MET A 347 -4.89 1.12 -0.58
N THR A 348 -5.34 2.36 -0.78
CA THR A 348 -6.09 3.08 0.25
C THR A 348 -7.41 2.38 0.57
N HIS A 349 -8.24 2.08 -0.44
CA HIS A 349 -9.49 1.36 -0.19
C HIS A 349 -9.27 -0.13 0.05
N GLY A 350 -8.29 -0.73 -0.64
CA GLY A 350 -7.99 -2.15 -0.59
C GLY A 350 -7.38 -2.62 0.73
N ALA A 351 -6.73 -1.73 1.50
CA ALA A 351 -6.15 -2.08 2.79
C ALA A 351 -6.97 -1.58 3.98
N PHE A 352 -7.55 -0.38 3.94
CA PHE A 352 -8.24 0.17 5.12
C PHE A 352 -9.71 -0.25 5.25
N ALA A 353 -10.39 -0.54 4.13
CA ALA A 353 -11.80 -0.94 4.07
C ALA A 353 -12.74 -0.06 4.93
N ALA A 354 -12.59 1.26 4.82
CA ALA A 354 -13.41 2.25 5.52
C ALA A 354 -14.81 2.41 4.88
N ASP A 355 -15.74 3.09 5.56
CA ASP A 355 -17.08 3.38 5.04
C ASP A 355 -17.03 4.21 3.76
N ILE A 356 -16.15 5.21 3.75
CA ILE A 356 -15.84 6.03 2.59
C ILE A 356 -14.33 6.18 2.46
N THR A 357 -13.80 5.83 1.30
CA THR A 357 -12.40 6.04 0.94
C THR A 357 -12.33 6.98 -0.26
N MET A 358 -11.58 8.06 -0.16
CA MET A 358 -11.23 8.93 -1.29
C MET A 358 -9.78 8.66 -1.68
N GLU A 359 -9.53 8.18 -2.89
CA GLU A 359 -8.18 7.90 -3.34
C GLU A 359 -7.91 8.47 -4.72
N CYS A 360 -6.63 8.67 -5.04
CA CYS A 360 -6.24 8.99 -6.40
C CYS A 360 -6.63 7.83 -7.34
N PHE A 361 -7.12 8.15 -8.52
CA PHE A 361 -7.34 7.19 -9.59
C PHE A 361 -6.21 7.31 -10.59
N VAL A 362 -5.12 6.60 -10.31
CA VAL A 362 -3.88 6.62 -11.11
C VAL A 362 -3.55 5.22 -11.60
N ARG A 363 -3.13 5.08 -12.85
CA ARG A 363 -2.68 3.81 -13.45
C ARG A 363 -1.35 4.04 -14.15
N ALA A 364 -0.31 3.31 -13.73
CA ALA A 364 1.06 3.44 -14.27
C ALA A 364 1.59 4.90 -14.31
N LEU A 365 1.27 5.68 -13.27
CA LEU A 365 1.56 7.12 -13.09
C LEU A 365 0.74 8.06 -14.00
N TYR A 366 -0.23 7.55 -14.76
CA TYR A 366 -1.17 8.38 -15.50
C TYR A 366 -2.34 8.77 -14.60
N ASN A 367 -2.49 10.07 -14.38
CA ASN A 367 -3.57 10.61 -13.59
C ASN A 367 -4.90 10.51 -14.36
N HIS A 368 -5.82 9.72 -13.82
CA HIS A 368 -7.17 9.57 -14.35
C HIS A 368 -8.23 10.26 -13.49
N GLY A 369 -7.87 10.87 -12.34
CA GLY A 369 -8.80 11.59 -11.47
C GLY A 369 -8.87 11.00 -10.06
N VAL A 370 -10.09 10.84 -9.54
CA VAL A 370 -10.36 10.42 -8.15
C VAL A 370 -11.32 9.24 -8.15
N MET A 371 -11.10 8.28 -7.26
CA MET A 371 -12.07 7.24 -6.97
C MET A 371 -12.56 7.36 -5.52
N ALA A 372 -13.88 7.32 -5.33
CA ALA A 372 -14.47 7.12 -4.01
C ALA A 372 -14.96 5.67 -3.88
N ALA A 373 -14.42 4.91 -2.94
CA ALA A 373 -14.93 3.58 -2.59
C ALA A 373 -15.82 3.70 -1.35
N ILE A 374 -17.05 3.18 -1.43
CA ILE A 374 -18.08 3.33 -0.41
C ILE A 374 -18.57 1.95 -0.01
N HIS A 375 -18.56 1.69 1.29
CA HIS A 375 -19.25 0.56 1.84
C HIS A 375 -20.62 0.97 2.36
N VAL A 376 -21.63 0.24 1.93
CA VAL A 376 -22.99 0.31 2.45
C VAL A 376 -23.23 -0.99 3.22
N PRO A 377 -23.28 -0.95 4.56
CA PRO A 377 -23.66 -2.12 5.35
C PRO A 377 -25.01 -2.66 4.88
N GLU A 378 -25.16 -3.98 4.84
CA GLU A 378 -26.49 -4.57 4.63
C GLU A 378 -27.34 -4.31 5.89
N ALA A 379 -28.56 -3.82 5.69
CA ALA A 379 -29.47 -3.36 6.74
C ALA A 379 -30.09 -4.49 7.55
#